data_AF-A0A916E3Z3-F1
#
_entry.id   AF-A0A916E3Z3-F1
#
_cell.length_a   1.000
_cell.length_b   1.000
_cell.length_c   1.000
_cell.angle_alpha   90.00
_cell.angle_beta   90.00
_cell.angle_gamma   90.00
#
_symmetry.space_group_name_H-M   'P 1'
#
loop_
_entity.id
_entity.type
_entity.pdbx_description
1 polymer ?
#
loop_
_entity_poly.entity_id
_entity_poly.type
_entity_poly.pdbx_seq_one_letter_code
_entity_poly.pdbx_strand_id
1 'polypeptide(L)'
;MATKRAEKRVRISDDSVDVNKKTIEKLLRTNSQIISKLEVLITGQKNLETRLSSIEKKLNDNNKNNNNTIDPEYVKELVKKISKILFENFVYPSQDEYKLATEKYLKDENPEFMRQFKKNQWIIFFEKKIAPTLVQQHRSIRGTFTSRVKDVMYSVFEATGHKLPSINTQTSPSKIQEWKSKAEYNEVEDNQQLTKVGK
;
A
#
# COMPACT_ATOMS: atom_id res chain seq x y z
N MET A 1 86.93 46.01 34.10
CA MET A 1 86.13 45.67 32.89
C MET A 1 84.71 45.39 33.32
N ALA A 2 83.72 46.12 32.80
CA ALA A 2 82.31 45.76 32.94
C ALA A 2 81.58 46.14 31.64
N THR A 3 81.12 45.14 30.90
CA THR A 3 80.45 45.25 29.60
C THR A 3 78.99 45.65 29.79
N LYS A 4 78.56 46.79 29.19
CA LYS A 4 77.14 47.15 29.07
C LYS A 4 76.51 46.36 27.92
N ARG A 5 75.51 45.53 28.23
CA ARG A 5 74.64 44.88 27.23
C ARG A 5 73.53 45.86 26.84
N ALA A 6 73.48 46.26 25.58
CA ALA A 6 72.43 47.14 25.06
C ALA A 6 71.19 46.33 24.67
N GLU A 7 70.05 46.63 25.30
CA GLU A 7 68.74 46.10 24.92
C GLU A 7 68.17 46.90 23.73
N LYS A 8 68.02 46.23 22.59
CA LYS A 8 67.41 46.78 21.39
C LYS A 8 65.88 46.77 21.54
N ARG A 9 65.29 47.90 21.94
CA ARG A 9 63.82 48.09 21.90
C ARG A 9 63.37 48.20 20.44
N VAL A 10 62.57 47.24 19.99
CA VAL A 10 61.86 47.30 18.70
C VAL A 10 60.81 48.40 18.78
N ARG A 11 60.98 49.49 18.01
CA ARG A 11 59.95 50.52 17.83
C ARG A 11 58.95 50.00 16.80
N ILE A 12 57.74 49.69 17.26
CA ILE A 12 56.61 49.39 16.39
C ILE A 12 56.09 50.74 15.82
N SER A 13 55.91 50.82 14.50
CA SER A 13 55.48 52.04 13.80
C SER A 13 54.02 52.40 14.11
N ASP A 14 53.73 53.68 14.34
CA ASP A 14 52.37 54.20 14.63
C ASP A 14 51.36 53.89 13.52
N ASP A 15 51.80 53.84 12.25
CA ASP A 15 50.95 53.47 11.11
C ASP A 15 50.39 52.03 11.23
N SER A 16 51.15 51.12 11.87
CA SER A 16 50.70 49.74 12.11
C SER A 16 49.56 49.67 13.15
N VAL A 17 49.57 50.59 14.11
CA VAL A 17 48.57 50.65 15.19
C VAL A 17 47.22 51.14 14.65
N ASP A 18 47.22 52.15 13.79
CA ASP A 18 45.99 52.69 13.17
C ASP A 18 45.31 51.68 12.23
N VAL A 19 46.10 50.97 11.42
CA VAL A 19 45.60 49.90 10.53
C VAL A 19 44.95 48.76 11.33
N ASN A 20 45.56 48.37 12.46
CA ASN A 20 45.00 47.35 13.34
C ASN A 20 43.69 47.80 13.99
N LYS A 21 43.60 49.06 14.44
CA LYS A 21 42.37 49.62 15.03
C LYS A 21 41.21 49.62 14.03
N LYS A 22 41.45 50.07 12.79
CA LYS A 22 40.44 50.09 11.72
C LYS A 22 39.95 48.68 11.35
N THR A 23 40.83 47.69 11.46
CA THR A 23 40.50 46.27 11.22
C THR A 23 39.60 45.72 12.33
N ILE A 24 39.90 46.04 13.60
CA ILE A 24 39.08 45.66 14.75
C ILE A 24 37.68 46.28 14.68
N GLU A 25 37.57 47.55 14.30
CA GLU A 25 36.27 48.21 14.13
C GLU A 25 35.40 47.56 13.05
N LYS A 26 36.01 47.13 11.93
CA LYS A 26 35.31 46.36 10.88
C LYS A 26 34.81 45.02 11.42
N LEU A 27 35.65 44.28 12.16
CA LEU A 27 35.29 43.01 12.78
C LEU A 27 34.11 43.17 13.75
N LEU A 28 34.12 44.21 14.58
CA LEU A 28 33.04 44.53 15.50
C LEU A 28 31.72 44.77 14.76
N ARG A 29 31.73 45.57 13.69
CA ARG A 29 30.53 45.81 12.87
C ARG A 29 29.98 44.54 12.26
N THR A 30 30.83 43.68 11.69
CA THR A 30 30.40 42.38 11.16
C THR A 30 29.82 41.48 12.24
N ASN A 31 30.42 41.45 13.42
CA ASN A 31 29.90 40.63 14.53
C ASN A 31 28.52 41.11 14.99
N SER A 32 28.30 42.43 15.10
CA SER A 32 26.97 42.96 15.40
C SER A 32 25.93 42.56 14.35
N GLN A 33 26.28 42.61 13.07
CA GLN A 33 25.38 42.18 11.99
C GLN A 33 25.10 40.67 12.04
N ILE A 34 26.09 39.85 12.38
CA ILE A 34 25.93 38.40 12.55
C ILE A 34 24.95 38.13 13.70
N ILE A 35 25.12 38.81 14.83
CA ILE A 35 24.23 38.65 16.00
C ILE A 35 22.78 38.98 15.63
N SER A 36 22.53 40.11 14.95
CA SER A 36 21.16 40.46 14.52
C SER A 36 20.56 39.41 13.56
N LYS A 37 21.36 38.82 12.66
CA LYS A 37 20.89 37.74 11.79
C LYS A 37 20.57 36.46 12.56
N LEU A 38 21.34 36.14 13.61
CA LEU A 38 21.08 34.99 14.46
C LEU A 38 19.77 35.15 15.25
N GLU A 39 19.46 36.34 15.75
CA GLU A 39 18.20 36.62 16.45
C GLU A 39 16.97 36.38 15.56
N VAL A 40 17.05 36.82 14.30
CA VAL A 40 15.98 36.58 13.31
C VAL A 40 15.81 35.08 13.04
N LEU A 41 16.91 34.33 12.88
CA LEU A 41 16.86 32.88 12.66
C LEU A 41 16.26 32.12 13.84
N ILE A 42 16.63 32.48 15.08
CA ILE A 42 16.08 31.88 16.31
C ILE A 42 14.57 32.11 16.39
N THR A 43 14.11 33.32 16.06
CA THR A 43 12.68 33.65 16.05
C THR A 43 11.94 32.84 14.97
N GLY A 44 12.55 32.69 13.78
CA GLY A 44 12.04 31.84 12.71
C GLY A 44 11.90 30.37 13.13
N GLN A 45 12.89 29.82 13.82
CA GLN A 45 12.86 28.43 14.31
C GLN A 45 11.74 28.20 15.32
N LYS A 46 11.56 29.08 16.31
CA LYS A 46 10.46 28.99 17.28
C LYS A 46 9.08 28.98 16.60
N ASN A 47 8.90 29.80 15.56
CA ASN A 47 7.66 29.82 14.79
C ASN A 47 7.43 28.51 14.01
N LEU A 48 8.49 27.90 13.48
CA LEU A 48 8.37 26.59 12.80
C LEU A 48 8.02 25.47 13.79
N GLU A 49 8.65 25.44 14.96
CA GLU A 49 8.35 24.44 16.01
C GLU A 49 6.89 24.49 16.46
N THR A 50 6.35 25.69 16.71
CA THR A 50 4.93 25.86 17.11
C THR A 50 3.96 25.43 16.02
N ARG A 51 4.27 25.73 14.75
CA ARG A 51 3.48 25.26 13.59
C ARG A 51 3.57 23.73 13.45
N LEU A 52 4.73 23.13 13.66
CA LEU A 52 4.95 21.69 13.57
C LEU A 52 4.16 20.95 14.67
N SER A 53 4.23 21.41 15.92
CA SER A 53 3.44 20.87 17.02
C SER A 53 1.92 20.95 16.75
N SER A 54 1.46 22.06 16.14
CA SER A 54 0.06 22.22 15.74
C SER A 54 -0.35 21.23 14.63
N ILE A 55 0.55 20.94 13.68
CA ILE A 55 0.33 19.95 12.62
C ILE A 55 0.26 18.54 13.22
N GLU A 56 1.19 18.19 14.11
CA GLU A 56 1.19 16.89 14.80
C GLU A 56 -0.10 16.66 15.58
N LYS A 57 -0.56 17.67 16.34
CA LYS A 57 -1.84 17.59 17.06
C LYS A 57 -3.01 17.34 16.11
N LYS A 58 -3.11 18.11 15.01
CA LYS A 58 -4.16 17.92 14.00
C LYS A 58 -4.10 16.55 13.33
N LEU A 59 -2.90 16.01 13.07
CA LEU A 59 -2.73 14.67 12.52
C LEU A 59 -3.20 13.60 13.50
N ASN A 60 -2.86 13.73 14.78
CA ASN A 60 -3.28 12.79 15.81
C ASN A 60 -4.79 12.82 16.05
N ASP A 61 -5.39 14.01 16.06
CA ASP A 61 -6.86 14.18 16.16
C ASP A 61 -7.57 13.58 14.93
N ASN A 62 -7.05 13.80 13.73
CA ASN A 62 -7.56 13.15 12.52
C ASN A 62 -7.41 11.62 12.55
N ASN A 63 -6.38 11.10 13.22
CA ASN A 63 -6.16 9.67 13.45
C ASN A 63 -6.96 9.09 14.64
N LYS A 64 -7.63 9.94 15.42
CA LYS A 64 -8.58 9.52 16.46
C LYS A 64 -10.01 9.54 15.93
N ASN A 65 -10.31 10.46 15.01
CA ASN A 65 -11.65 10.66 14.42
C ASN A 65 -11.97 9.70 13.26
N ASN A 66 -10.98 9.06 12.67
CA ASN A 66 -11.11 7.95 11.72
C ASN A 66 -11.29 6.58 12.41
N ASN A 67 -11.28 6.53 13.76
CA ASN A 67 -11.89 5.44 14.52
C ASN A 67 -13.41 5.68 14.68
N ASN A 68 -14.10 5.96 13.57
CA ASN A 68 -15.47 5.48 13.44
C ASN A 68 -15.32 3.96 13.39
N THR A 69 -15.39 3.32 14.56
CA THR A 69 -15.24 1.87 14.72
C THR A 69 -16.47 1.22 14.08
N ILE A 70 -16.48 1.17 12.75
CA ILE A 70 -17.48 0.41 12.00
C ILE A 70 -17.35 -1.02 12.50
N ASP A 71 -18.47 -1.52 13.02
CA ASP A 71 -18.54 -2.84 13.63
C ASP A 71 -17.93 -3.89 12.68
N PRO A 72 -16.87 -4.59 13.11
CA PRO A 72 -16.28 -5.67 12.32
C PRO A 72 -17.30 -6.72 11.88
N GLU A 73 -18.33 -6.99 12.69
CA GLU A 73 -19.36 -7.97 12.34
C GLU A 73 -20.26 -7.46 11.21
N TYR A 74 -20.55 -6.16 11.18
CA TYR A 74 -21.27 -5.54 10.06
C TYR A 74 -20.50 -5.68 8.75
N VAL A 75 -19.18 -5.42 8.75
CA VAL A 75 -18.34 -5.58 7.55
C VAL A 75 -18.33 -7.03 7.07
N LYS A 76 -18.28 -7.99 7.99
CA LYS A 76 -18.27 -9.41 7.67
C LYS A 76 -19.58 -9.86 7.03
N GLU A 77 -20.74 -9.46 7.56
CA GLU A 77 -22.03 -9.76 6.96
C GLU A 77 -22.23 -9.04 5.62
N LEU A 78 -21.77 -7.80 5.50
CA LEU A 78 -21.74 -7.05 4.23
C LEU A 78 -20.96 -7.82 3.16
N VAL A 79 -19.72 -8.25 3.47
CA VAL A 79 -18.87 -9.03 2.55
C VAL A 79 -19.55 -10.32 2.12
N LYS A 80 -20.19 -11.02 3.04
CA LYS A 80 -20.91 -12.27 2.76
C LYS A 80 -22.06 -12.08 1.79
N LYS A 81 -22.83 -10.98 1.91
CA LYS A 81 -23.91 -10.66 0.98
C LYS A 81 -23.38 -10.26 -0.40
N ILE A 82 -22.43 -9.31 -0.44
CA ILE A 82 -21.86 -8.82 -1.71
C ILE A 82 -21.17 -9.95 -2.48
N SER A 83 -20.41 -10.80 -1.81
CA SER A 83 -19.70 -11.91 -2.47
C SER A 83 -20.63 -12.88 -3.19
N LYS A 84 -21.83 -13.13 -2.64
CA LYS A 84 -22.86 -13.96 -3.30
C LYS A 84 -23.40 -13.27 -4.57
N ILE A 85 -23.85 -12.02 -4.43
CA ILE A 85 -24.40 -11.22 -5.54
C ILE A 85 -23.36 -11.09 -6.67
N LEU A 86 -22.10 -10.87 -6.30
CA LEU A 86 -21.03 -10.71 -7.28
C LEU A 86 -20.70 -12.02 -7.98
N PHE A 87 -20.67 -13.14 -7.25
CA PHE A 87 -20.36 -14.45 -7.83
C PHE A 87 -21.40 -14.92 -8.86
N GLU A 88 -22.66 -14.51 -8.72
CA GLU A 88 -23.71 -14.80 -9.71
C GLU A 88 -23.41 -14.20 -11.08
N ASN A 89 -22.72 -13.05 -11.12
CA ASN A 89 -22.44 -12.32 -12.36
C ASN A 89 -20.98 -12.49 -12.83
N PHE A 90 -20.04 -12.66 -11.90
CA PHE A 90 -18.60 -12.63 -12.17
C PHE A 90 -17.85 -13.72 -11.40
N VAL A 91 -17.36 -14.73 -12.14
CA VAL A 91 -16.48 -15.77 -11.57
C VAL A 91 -15.08 -15.20 -11.24
N TYR A 92 -14.60 -14.24 -12.04
CA TYR A 92 -13.32 -13.55 -11.87
C TYR A 92 -13.49 -12.03 -11.91
N PRO A 93 -13.92 -11.41 -10.81
CA PRO A 93 -14.09 -9.96 -10.77
C PRO A 93 -12.75 -9.24 -10.68
N SER A 94 -12.67 -8.10 -11.35
CA SER A 94 -11.66 -7.05 -11.20
C SER A 94 -11.90 -6.23 -9.93
N GLN A 95 -10.87 -5.47 -9.52
CA GLN A 95 -10.95 -4.62 -8.33
C GLN A 95 -12.04 -3.55 -8.43
N ASP A 96 -12.24 -2.97 -9.62
CA ASP A 96 -13.29 -1.98 -9.86
C ASP A 96 -14.69 -2.59 -9.80
N GLU A 97 -14.87 -3.84 -10.27
CA GLU A 97 -16.14 -4.55 -10.14
C GLU A 97 -16.50 -4.84 -8.69
N TYR A 98 -15.52 -5.28 -7.86
CA TYR A 98 -15.75 -5.43 -6.42
C TYR A 98 -16.21 -4.11 -5.78
N LYS A 99 -15.54 -3.01 -6.13
CA LYS A 99 -15.86 -1.69 -5.59
C LYS A 99 -17.24 -1.22 -6.03
N LEU A 100 -17.55 -1.32 -7.32
CA LEU A 100 -18.80 -0.85 -7.89
C LEU A 100 -20.01 -1.64 -7.36
N ALA A 101 -19.88 -2.97 -7.25
CA ALA A 101 -20.91 -3.81 -6.65
C ALA A 101 -21.14 -3.48 -5.16
N THR A 102 -20.05 -3.25 -4.41
CA THR A 102 -20.11 -2.84 -3.00
C THR A 102 -20.78 -1.48 -2.85
N GLU A 103 -20.38 -0.50 -3.66
CA GLU A 103 -20.97 0.84 -3.63
C GLU A 103 -22.45 0.81 -3.97
N LYS A 104 -22.84 0.05 -5.00
CA LYS A 104 -24.23 -0.10 -5.42
C LYS A 104 -25.06 -0.71 -4.29
N TYR A 105 -24.62 -1.85 -3.74
CA TYR A 105 -25.31 -2.52 -2.64
C TYR A 105 -25.49 -1.60 -1.41
N LEU A 106 -24.44 -0.86 -1.02
CA LEU A 106 -24.53 0.04 0.13
C LEU A 106 -25.41 1.26 -0.13
N LYS A 107 -25.41 1.83 -1.35
CA LYS A 107 -26.31 2.93 -1.70
C LYS A 107 -27.77 2.50 -1.66
N ASP A 108 -28.06 1.27 -2.05
CA ASP A 108 -29.41 0.72 -2.09
C ASP A 108 -29.91 0.33 -0.68
N GLU A 109 -29.08 -0.35 0.12
CA GLU A 109 -29.51 -0.92 1.41
C GLU A 109 -29.27 0.00 2.61
N ASN A 110 -28.21 0.82 2.57
CA ASN A 110 -27.86 1.72 3.67
C ASN A 110 -27.20 3.01 3.15
N PRO A 111 -27.99 3.92 2.55
CA PRO A 111 -27.46 5.18 2.02
C PRO A 111 -26.83 6.06 3.11
N GLU A 112 -27.31 5.97 4.36
CA GLU A 112 -26.72 6.70 5.50
C GLU A 112 -25.29 6.24 5.79
N PHE A 113 -25.00 4.95 5.65
CA PHE A 113 -23.63 4.44 5.73
C PHE A 113 -22.73 5.03 4.64
N MET A 114 -23.24 5.34 3.46
CA MET A 114 -22.41 5.97 2.42
C MET A 114 -22.21 7.47 2.66
N ARG A 115 -23.18 8.13 3.30
CA ARG A 115 -23.11 9.57 3.63
C ARG A 115 -22.00 9.93 4.62
N GLN A 116 -21.58 8.99 5.46
CA GLN A 116 -20.52 9.23 6.44
C GLN A 116 -19.11 9.38 5.82
N PHE A 117 -18.92 9.04 4.54
CA PHE A 117 -17.62 9.08 3.88
C PHE A 117 -17.50 10.22 2.85
N LYS A 118 -16.36 10.92 2.87
CA LYS A 118 -15.90 11.68 1.68
C LYS A 118 -15.34 10.71 0.63
N LYS A 119 -15.33 11.10 -0.66
CA LYS A 119 -14.88 10.25 -1.78
C LYS A 119 -13.52 9.57 -1.53
N ASN A 120 -12.51 10.32 -1.07
CA ASN A 120 -11.18 9.77 -0.81
C ASN A 120 -11.15 8.87 0.43
N GLN A 121 -11.97 9.16 1.45
CA GLN A 121 -12.07 8.34 2.66
C GLN A 121 -12.73 6.99 2.35
N TRP A 122 -13.76 7.00 1.51
CA TRP A 122 -14.42 5.78 1.04
C TRP A 122 -13.44 4.84 0.33
N ILE A 123 -12.62 5.37 -0.58
CA ILE A 123 -11.63 4.58 -1.32
C ILE A 123 -10.66 3.91 -0.34
N ILE A 124 -10.09 4.67 0.58
CA ILE A 124 -9.15 4.14 1.58
C ILE A 124 -9.82 3.10 2.48
N PHE A 125 -11.06 3.35 2.90
CA PHE A 125 -11.82 2.42 3.74
C PHE A 125 -12.09 1.10 3.00
N PHE A 126 -12.59 1.18 1.76
CA PHE A 126 -12.86 0.01 0.93
C PHE A 126 -11.58 -0.83 0.75
N GLU A 127 -10.49 -0.22 0.30
CA GLU A 127 -9.22 -0.92 0.03
C GLU A 127 -8.64 -1.58 1.29
N LYS A 128 -8.76 -0.94 2.46
CA LYS A 128 -8.15 -1.44 3.69
C LYS A 128 -9.04 -2.40 4.49
N LYS A 129 -10.36 -2.23 4.45
CA LYS A 129 -11.29 -2.92 5.36
C LYS A 129 -12.22 -3.91 4.66
N ILE A 130 -12.63 -3.63 3.42
CA ILE A 130 -13.59 -4.46 2.70
C ILE A 130 -12.88 -5.36 1.68
N ALA A 131 -12.06 -4.79 0.82
CA ALA A 131 -11.49 -5.46 -0.35
C ALA A 131 -10.72 -6.75 0.00
N PRO A 132 -9.84 -6.80 1.03
CA PRO A 132 -9.09 -8.03 1.34
C PRO A 132 -10.01 -9.18 1.72
N THR A 133 -10.97 -8.92 2.61
CA THR A 133 -11.94 -9.92 3.09
C THR A 133 -12.91 -10.32 1.98
N LEU A 134 -13.33 -9.38 1.14
CA LEU A 134 -14.22 -9.64 0.01
C LEU A 134 -13.56 -10.55 -1.04
N VAL A 135 -12.32 -10.24 -1.42
CA VAL A 135 -11.54 -11.06 -2.35
C VAL A 135 -11.33 -12.47 -1.78
N GLN A 136 -11.02 -12.59 -0.49
CA GLN A 136 -10.86 -13.90 0.15
C GLN A 136 -12.17 -14.71 0.14
N GLN A 137 -13.29 -14.08 0.50
CA GLN A 137 -14.60 -14.72 0.50
C GLN A 137 -15.02 -15.16 -0.90
N HIS A 138 -14.83 -14.31 -1.91
CA HIS A 138 -15.12 -14.63 -3.30
C HIS A 138 -14.29 -15.81 -3.81
N ARG A 139 -12.99 -15.83 -3.51
CA ARG A 139 -12.10 -16.96 -3.83
C ARG A 139 -12.56 -18.26 -3.16
N SER A 140 -13.04 -18.18 -1.92
CA SER A 140 -13.58 -19.33 -1.19
C SER A 140 -14.83 -19.87 -1.88
N ILE A 141 -15.81 -19.02 -2.20
CA ILE A 141 -17.04 -19.40 -2.92
C ILE A 141 -16.68 -20.08 -4.25
N ARG A 142 -15.77 -19.48 -5.03
CA ARG A 142 -15.29 -20.06 -6.28
C ARG A 142 -14.66 -21.43 -6.08
N GLY A 143 -13.80 -21.59 -5.07
CA GLY A 143 -13.17 -22.88 -4.75
C GLY A 143 -14.20 -23.97 -4.43
N THR A 144 -15.21 -23.64 -3.61
CA THR A 144 -16.31 -24.57 -3.29
C THR A 144 -17.12 -24.92 -4.53
N PHE A 145 -17.44 -23.93 -5.37
CA PHE A 145 -18.17 -24.16 -6.61
C PHE A 145 -17.40 -25.08 -7.55
N THR A 146 -16.11 -24.80 -7.80
CA THR A 146 -15.26 -25.64 -8.65
C THR A 146 -15.14 -27.06 -8.11
N SER A 147 -15.05 -27.25 -6.78
CA SER A 147 -15.04 -28.60 -6.20
C SER A 147 -16.33 -29.35 -6.51
N ARG A 148 -17.50 -28.71 -6.32
CA ARG A 148 -18.79 -29.35 -6.63
C ARG A 148 -18.94 -29.69 -8.11
N VAL A 149 -18.54 -28.78 -8.99
CA VAL A 149 -18.53 -29.02 -10.44
C VAL A 149 -17.66 -30.21 -10.78
N LYS A 150 -16.45 -30.27 -10.21
CA LYS A 150 -15.53 -31.40 -10.39
C LYS A 150 -16.17 -32.70 -9.91
N ASP A 151 -16.76 -32.73 -8.72
CA ASP A 151 -17.38 -33.94 -8.15
C ASP A 151 -18.54 -34.43 -9.02
N VAL A 152 -19.41 -33.52 -9.49
CA VAL A 152 -20.51 -33.86 -10.43
C VAL A 152 -19.97 -34.40 -11.75
N MET A 153 -18.93 -33.78 -12.32
CA MET A 153 -18.30 -34.29 -13.54
C MET A 153 -17.82 -35.72 -13.37
N TYR A 154 -17.07 -36.02 -12.29
CA TYR A 154 -16.61 -37.39 -12.02
C TYR A 154 -17.78 -38.38 -11.87
N SER A 155 -18.85 -38.01 -11.17
CA SER A 155 -20.03 -38.86 -11.04
C SER A 155 -20.69 -39.17 -12.39
N VAL A 156 -20.78 -38.19 -13.30
CA VAL A 156 -21.32 -38.39 -14.65
C VAL A 156 -20.44 -39.33 -15.46
N PHE A 157 -19.12 -39.14 -15.43
CA PHE A 157 -18.18 -40.02 -16.12
C PHE A 157 -18.27 -41.47 -15.62
N GLU A 158 -18.29 -41.67 -14.30
CA GLU A 158 -18.48 -42.99 -13.69
C GLU A 158 -19.81 -43.64 -14.11
N ALA A 159 -20.91 -42.88 -14.13
CA ALA A 159 -22.22 -43.38 -14.55
C ALA A 159 -22.26 -43.80 -16.02
N THR A 160 -21.46 -43.16 -16.88
CA THR A 160 -21.32 -43.54 -18.30
C THR A 160 -20.34 -44.70 -18.54
N GLY A 161 -19.80 -45.32 -17.49
CA GLY A 161 -18.84 -46.42 -17.59
C GLY A 161 -17.40 -45.98 -17.83
N HIS A 162 -17.15 -44.68 -17.99
CA HIS A 162 -15.82 -44.11 -18.19
C HIS A 162 -15.20 -43.70 -16.85
N LYS A 163 -14.57 -44.66 -16.16
CA LYS A 163 -13.89 -44.37 -14.89
C LYS A 163 -12.58 -43.60 -15.12
N LEU A 164 -12.65 -42.28 -14.96
CA LEU A 164 -11.45 -41.44 -14.98
C LEU A 164 -10.54 -41.80 -13.81
N PRO A 165 -9.24 -42.05 -14.05
CA PRO A 165 -8.30 -42.31 -12.96
C PRO A 165 -8.14 -41.06 -12.10
N SER A 166 -8.28 -41.22 -10.79
CA SER A 166 -8.11 -40.13 -9.83
C SER A 166 -6.63 -39.76 -9.73
N ILE A 167 -6.31 -38.53 -10.12
CA ILE A 167 -4.98 -37.92 -9.95
C ILE A 167 -5.11 -36.86 -8.87
N ASN A 168 -4.24 -36.95 -7.87
CA ASN A 168 -4.18 -36.00 -6.77
C ASN A 168 -2.79 -35.36 -6.66
N THR A 169 -2.62 -34.42 -5.74
CA THR A 169 -1.35 -33.69 -5.51
C THR A 169 -0.18 -34.58 -5.06
N GLN A 170 -0.44 -35.84 -4.68
CA GLN A 170 0.58 -36.82 -4.29
C GLN A 170 0.94 -37.79 -5.43
N THR A 171 0.34 -37.63 -6.60
CA THR A 171 0.60 -38.53 -7.74
C THR A 171 1.98 -38.26 -8.34
N SER A 172 2.79 -39.30 -8.51
CA SER A 172 4.15 -39.16 -9.02
C SER A 172 4.17 -38.66 -10.48
N PRO A 173 5.22 -37.92 -10.90
CA PRO A 173 5.36 -37.47 -12.28
C PRO A 173 5.31 -38.60 -13.31
N SER A 174 5.90 -39.76 -12.99
CA SER A 174 5.86 -40.96 -13.83
C SER A 174 4.44 -41.48 -14.05
N LYS A 175 3.61 -41.47 -13.00
CA LYS A 175 2.21 -41.92 -13.06
C LYS A 175 1.32 -40.93 -13.80
N ILE A 176 1.63 -39.64 -13.73
CA ILE A 176 0.99 -38.60 -14.57
C ILE A 176 1.36 -38.80 -16.04
N GLN A 177 2.62 -39.10 -16.34
CA GLN A 177 3.09 -39.34 -17.71
C GLN A 177 2.45 -40.60 -18.31
N GLU A 178 2.39 -41.70 -17.54
CA GLU A 178 1.71 -42.92 -17.94
C GLU A 178 0.20 -42.70 -18.20
N TRP A 179 -0.45 -41.87 -17.37
CA TRP A 179 -1.84 -41.49 -17.60
C TRP A 179 -2.04 -40.74 -18.92
N LYS A 180 -1.17 -39.76 -19.22
CA LYS A 180 -1.23 -38.99 -20.47
C LYS A 180 -1.01 -39.84 -21.72
N SER A 181 -0.25 -40.93 -21.62
CA SER A 181 0.07 -41.80 -22.76
C SER A 181 -1.03 -42.81 -23.11
N LYS A 182 -2.17 -42.84 -22.41
CA LYS A 182 -3.26 -43.78 -22.70
C LYS A 182 -4.06 -43.38 -23.95
N ALA A 183 -4.26 -44.34 -24.87
CA ALA A 183 -4.86 -44.15 -26.19
C ALA A 183 -6.29 -43.55 -26.19
N GLU A 184 -7.09 -43.81 -25.14
CA GLU A 184 -8.44 -43.24 -24.98
C GLU A 184 -8.48 -41.70 -24.95
N TYR A 185 -7.36 -41.02 -24.69
CA TYR A 185 -7.27 -39.55 -24.64
C TYR A 185 -6.71 -38.92 -25.92
N ASN A 186 -5.94 -39.66 -26.71
CA ASN A 186 -5.36 -39.16 -27.97
C ASN A 186 -6.43 -39.01 -29.08
N GLU A 187 -7.48 -39.83 -29.04
CA GLU A 187 -8.60 -39.78 -30.01
C GLU A 187 -9.49 -38.53 -29.84
N VAL A 188 -9.57 -37.97 -28.62
CA VAL A 188 -10.32 -36.73 -28.34
C VAL A 188 -9.53 -35.49 -28.76
N GLU A 189 -8.20 -35.54 -28.66
CA GLU A 189 -7.31 -34.43 -29.01
C GLU A 189 -7.24 -34.21 -30.54
N ASP A 190 -7.25 -35.30 -31.33
CA ASP A 190 -7.30 -35.23 -32.80
C ASP A 190 -8.65 -34.67 -33.31
N ASN A 191 -9.77 -35.01 -32.66
CA ASN A 191 -11.10 -34.48 -33.01
C ASN A 191 -11.28 -32.98 -32.68
N GLN A 192 -10.53 -32.44 -31.71
CA GLN A 192 -10.51 -30.99 -31.44
C GLN A 192 -9.65 -30.19 -32.42
N GLN A 193 -8.69 -30.82 -33.10
CA GLN A 193 -7.92 -30.15 -34.16
C GLN A 193 -8.69 -30.08 -35.48
N LEU A 194 -9.57 -31.06 -35.77
CA LEU A 194 -10.39 -31.08 -36.98
C LEU A 194 -11.51 -30.03 -37.01
N THR A 195 -12.00 -29.56 -35.86
CA THR A 195 -13.02 -28.48 -35.80
C THR A 195 -12.46 -27.06 -35.95
N LYS A 196 -11.13 -26.90 -36.00
CA LYS A 196 -10.46 -25.62 -36.30
C LYS A 196 -10.16 -25.40 -37.79
N VAL A 197 -10.39 -26.43 -38.62
CA VAL A 197 -10.26 -26.35 -40.09
C VAL A 197 -11.66 -26.28 -40.71
N GLY A 198 -12.38 -25.22 -40.39
CA GLY A 198 -13.74 -24.97 -40.85
C GLY A 198 -14.12 -23.52 -40.64
N LYS A 199 -13.30 -22.62 -41.19
CA LYS A 199 -13.69 -21.25 -41.52
C LYS A 199 -13.98 -21.18 -43.01
#